data_AF-A0A182H7C2-F1
#
_entry.id   AF-A0A182H7C2-F1
#
_cell.length_a   1.000
_cell.length_b   1.000
_cell.length_c   1.000
_cell.angle_alpha   90.00
_cell.angle_beta   90.00
_cell.angle_gamma   90.00
#
_symmetry.space_group_name_H-M   'P 1'
#
loop_
_entity.id
_entity.type
_entity.pdbx_description
1 polymer ?
#
loop_
_entity_poly.entity_id
_entity_poly.type
_entity_poly.pdbx_seq_one_letter_code
_entity_poly.pdbx_strand_id
1 'polypeptide(L)'
;MLTSDLVKCSTDRVHRFKDGDVISKSGQPRSLNGVCENVSLGEFLLVRSNGQINVVKVYGFKFLKGKNQSCSLTTVPLVAPSGVNPRGIGIIGNFFDLVEYGNDIVLELSNVEQVDIKCYLSHLKKPSIESMILYYSSDTAEYIQSLK
;
A
#
# COMPACT_ATOMS: atom_id res chain seq x y z
N MET A 1 46.15 -16.24 20.63
CA MET A 1 45.09 -17.27 20.56
C MET A 1 43.77 -16.55 20.32
N LEU A 2 43.22 -16.67 19.10
CA LEU A 2 41.91 -16.12 18.72
C LEU A 2 40.83 -17.10 19.17
N THR A 3 40.18 -16.82 20.30
CA THR A 3 38.95 -17.54 20.70
C THR A 3 37.79 -16.95 19.92
N SER A 4 37.23 -17.75 19.03
CA SER A 4 36.07 -17.45 18.20
C SER A 4 34.81 -17.26 19.05
N ASP A 5 34.24 -16.05 19.04
CA ASP A 5 32.87 -15.78 19.46
C ASP A 5 31.90 -16.43 18.46
N LEU A 6 31.62 -17.71 18.65
CA LEU A 6 30.48 -18.37 18.03
C LEU A 6 29.22 -17.86 18.72
N VAL A 7 28.71 -16.73 18.21
CA VAL A 7 27.37 -16.24 18.51
C VAL A 7 26.38 -17.35 18.17
N LYS A 8 25.86 -18.02 19.19
CA LYS A 8 24.73 -18.96 19.07
C LYS A 8 23.50 -18.16 18.65
N CYS A 9 23.32 -17.98 17.34
CA CYS A 9 22.06 -17.54 16.77
C CYS A 9 21.02 -18.63 17.02
N SER A 10 20.06 -18.35 17.91
CA SER A 10 18.91 -19.23 18.14
C SER A 10 18.19 -19.49 16.82
N THR A 11 18.10 -20.76 16.44
CA THR A 11 17.34 -21.23 15.27
C THR A 11 15.87 -20.78 15.32
N ASP A 12 15.31 -20.52 16.51
CA ASP A 12 13.93 -20.00 16.69
C ASP A 12 13.68 -18.67 15.98
N ARG A 13 14.68 -17.77 15.96
CA ARG A 13 14.55 -16.47 15.29
C ARG A 13 14.51 -16.60 13.77
N VAL A 14 15.20 -17.60 13.21
CA VAL A 14 15.24 -17.84 11.76
C VAL A 14 13.94 -18.52 11.29
N HIS A 15 13.30 -19.33 12.14
CA HIS A 15 12.06 -20.02 11.81
C HIS A 15 10.81 -19.11 11.80
N ARG A 16 10.79 -18.01 12.55
CA ARG A 16 9.67 -17.03 12.46
C ARG A 16 9.55 -16.32 11.11
N PHE A 17 10.63 -16.32 10.32
CA PHE A 17 10.64 -15.76 8.96
C PHE A 17 10.48 -16.84 7.88
N LYS A 18 10.40 -18.13 8.26
CA LYS A 18 10.14 -19.24 7.33
C LYS A 18 8.66 -19.49 7.09
N ASP A 19 7.76 -18.89 7.86
CA ASP A 19 6.33 -18.79 7.52
C ASP A 19 6.09 -17.70 6.44
N GLY A 20 6.96 -17.69 5.42
CA GLY A 20 6.91 -16.82 4.24
C GLY A 20 5.70 -17.08 3.33
N ASP A 21 4.81 -18.01 3.70
CA ASP A 21 3.59 -18.34 2.96
C ASP A 21 2.31 -17.73 3.55
N VAL A 22 2.38 -16.87 4.58
CA VAL A 22 1.19 -16.09 5.00
C VAL A 22 0.94 -14.89 4.06
N ILE A 23 1.87 -14.56 3.16
CA ILE A 23 1.66 -13.58 2.09
C ILE A 23 0.79 -14.14 0.95
N SER A 24 0.48 -15.44 0.93
CA SER A 24 -0.03 -16.13 -0.27
C SER A 24 -1.52 -15.94 -0.61
N LYS A 25 -2.37 -15.25 0.18
CA LYS A 25 -3.81 -15.11 -0.19
C LYS A 25 -4.44 -13.71 -0.08
N SER A 26 -3.78 -12.71 0.51
CA SER A 26 -4.40 -11.39 0.77
C SER A 26 -3.68 -10.20 0.11
N GLY A 27 -3.16 -10.36 -1.12
CA GLY A 27 -2.41 -9.28 -1.77
C GLY A 27 -2.07 -9.55 -3.24
N GLN A 28 -2.86 -10.40 -3.93
CA GLN A 28 -2.65 -10.56 -5.36
C GLN A 28 -2.92 -9.21 -6.07
N PRO A 29 -2.03 -8.80 -6.98
CA PRO A 29 -2.23 -7.55 -7.70
C PRO A 29 -3.56 -7.61 -8.45
N ARG A 30 -4.40 -6.58 -8.28
CA ARG A 30 -5.71 -6.57 -8.92
C ARG A 30 -5.57 -6.52 -10.43
N SER A 31 -6.47 -7.24 -11.10
CA SER A 31 -6.60 -7.24 -12.55
C SER A 31 -7.43 -6.07 -13.08
N LEU A 32 -8.22 -5.43 -12.20
CA LEU A 32 -9.22 -4.42 -12.56
C LEU A 32 -9.14 -3.20 -11.63
N ASN A 33 -9.44 -2.04 -12.18
CA ASN A 33 -9.66 -0.80 -11.43
C ASN A 33 -11.06 -0.82 -10.79
N GLY A 34 -11.23 -0.25 -9.60
CA GLY A 34 -12.55 -0.16 -8.97
C GLY A 34 -12.54 0.04 -7.47
N VAL A 35 -13.70 0.45 -6.95
CA VAL A 35 -13.89 0.62 -5.51
C VAL A 35 -14.03 -0.75 -4.84
N CYS A 36 -13.35 -0.99 -3.73
CA CYS A 36 -13.50 -2.19 -2.91
C CYS A 36 -13.71 -1.82 -1.45
N GLU A 37 -14.36 -2.69 -0.69
CA GLU A 37 -14.70 -2.43 0.72
C GLU A 37 -13.50 -2.53 1.68
N ASN A 38 -12.44 -3.23 1.26
CA ASN A 38 -11.26 -3.51 2.05
C ASN A 38 -10.00 -3.14 1.26
N VAL A 39 -8.98 -2.72 2.00
CA VAL A 39 -7.64 -2.41 1.51
C VAL A 39 -6.65 -3.38 2.14
N SER A 40 -5.78 -3.96 1.33
CA SER A 40 -4.78 -4.94 1.74
C SER A 40 -3.36 -4.50 1.37
N LEU A 41 -2.36 -5.10 2.03
CA LEU A 41 -0.97 -4.87 1.69
C LEU A 41 -0.68 -5.29 0.24
N GLY A 42 0.20 -4.54 -0.42
CA GLY A 42 0.62 -4.78 -1.80
C GLY A 42 -0.30 -4.21 -2.88
N GLU A 43 -1.50 -3.74 -2.52
CA GLU A 43 -2.43 -3.11 -3.45
C GLU A 43 -1.98 -1.70 -3.85
N PHE A 44 -2.36 -1.30 -5.06
CA PHE A 44 -2.20 0.07 -5.55
C PHE A 44 -3.53 0.78 -5.41
N LEU A 45 -3.52 1.94 -4.75
CA LEU A 45 -4.73 2.72 -4.51
C LEU A 45 -4.56 4.12 -5.09
N LEU A 46 -5.67 4.68 -5.56
CA LEU A 46 -5.81 6.10 -5.83
C LEU A 46 -6.31 6.78 -4.56
N VAL A 47 -5.64 7.84 -4.14
CA VAL A 47 -5.99 8.63 -2.95
C VAL A 47 -6.02 10.11 -3.28
N ARG A 48 -6.90 10.87 -2.64
CA ARG A 48 -6.95 12.34 -2.75
C ARG A 48 -6.66 12.99 -1.41
N SER A 49 -5.54 13.70 -1.33
CA SER A 49 -5.12 14.44 -0.14
C SER A 49 -4.75 15.86 -0.53
N ASN A 50 -5.23 16.85 0.23
CA ASN A 50 -4.96 18.27 -0.03
C ASN A 50 -5.30 18.72 -1.47
N GLY A 51 -6.36 18.15 -2.06
CA GLY A 51 -6.78 18.46 -3.44
C GLY A 51 -5.93 17.81 -4.54
N GLN A 52 -4.84 17.12 -4.19
CA GLN A 52 -3.99 16.39 -5.12
C GLN A 52 -4.33 14.90 -5.10
N ILE A 53 -4.23 14.27 -6.26
CA ILE A 53 -4.49 12.85 -6.44
C ILE A 53 -3.16 12.14 -6.63
N ASN A 54 -2.91 11.16 -5.77
CA ASN A 54 -1.68 10.39 -5.75
C ASN A 54 -2.02 8.90 -5.80
N VAL A 55 -1.03 8.11 -6.16
CA VAL A 55 -1.11 6.65 -6.09
C VAL A 55 -0.32 6.19 -4.89
N VAL A 56 -0.80 5.19 -4.17
CA VAL A 56 -0.04 4.56 -3.09
C VAL A 56 0.05 3.06 -3.32
N LYS A 57 1.27 2.51 -3.24
CA LYS A 57 1.49 1.08 -3.07
C LYS A 57 1.56 0.78 -1.57
N VAL A 58 0.53 0.13 -1.05
CA VAL A 58 0.39 -0.12 0.39
C VAL A 58 1.43 -1.12 0.88
N TYR A 59 2.16 -0.80 1.96
CA TYR A 59 3.03 -1.76 2.65
C TYR A 59 2.74 -1.88 4.14
N GLY A 60 1.90 -1.01 4.71
CA GLY A 60 1.51 -1.11 6.10
C GLY A 60 0.32 -0.22 6.45
N PHE A 61 -0.13 -0.35 7.69
CA PHE A 61 -1.15 0.49 8.29
C PHE A 61 -0.66 1.03 9.63
N LYS A 62 -1.29 2.11 10.10
CA LYS A 62 -1.11 2.62 11.47
C LYS A 62 -2.41 3.15 12.02
N PHE A 63 -2.55 3.15 13.34
CA PHE A 63 -3.65 3.87 13.98
C PHE A 63 -3.31 5.36 14.06
N LEU A 64 -4.23 6.23 13.64
CA LEU A 64 -4.02 7.68 13.66
C LEU A 64 -4.18 8.26 15.08
N LYS A 65 -4.91 7.56 15.96
CA LYS A 65 -5.17 7.99 17.35
C LYS A 65 -4.74 6.94 18.37
N GLY A 66 -4.43 7.43 19.57
CA GLY A 66 -4.07 6.63 20.75
C GLY A 66 -2.56 6.54 20.99
N LYS A 67 -2.18 6.07 22.19
CA LYS A 67 -0.77 6.04 22.66
C LYS A 67 0.11 5.09 21.85
N ASN A 68 -0.43 3.95 21.41
CA ASN A 68 0.27 2.99 20.57
C ASN A 68 -0.29 3.02 19.14
N GLN A 69 0.46 3.55 18.18
CA GLN A 69 0.03 3.70 16.79
C GLN A 69 0.37 2.48 15.90
N SER A 70 1.07 1.48 16.43
CA SER A 70 1.40 0.27 15.65
C SER A 70 0.13 -0.48 15.22
N CYS A 71 0.06 -0.87 13.94
CA CYS A 71 -0.99 -1.72 13.42
C CYS A 71 -0.36 -2.87 12.63
N SER A 72 -0.63 -4.11 13.02
CA SER A 72 -0.10 -5.32 12.38
C SER A 72 -1.10 -6.00 11.44
N LEU A 73 -2.18 -5.31 11.07
CA LEU A 73 -3.19 -5.83 10.16
C LEU A 73 -2.62 -5.92 8.74
N THR A 74 -3.02 -6.95 8.01
CA THR A 74 -2.68 -7.13 6.59
C THR A 74 -3.78 -6.63 5.65
N THR A 75 -5.00 -6.52 6.18
CA THR A 75 -6.18 -6.00 5.49
C THR A 75 -7.00 -5.17 6.47
N VAL A 76 -7.53 -4.04 6.01
CA VAL A 76 -8.38 -3.14 6.78
C VAL A 76 -9.64 -2.77 5.99
N PRO A 77 -10.81 -2.68 6.63
CA PRO A 77 -12.01 -2.20 5.98
C PRO A 77 -11.97 -0.67 5.83
N LEU A 78 -12.50 -0.15 4.72
CA LEU A 78 -12.66 1.30 4.50
C LEU A 78 -13.65 1.92 5.49
N VAL A 79 -14.68 1.15 5.84
CA VAL A 79 -15.69 1.53 6.83
C VAL A 79 -15.46 0.74 8.10
N ALA A 80 -15.36 1.42 9.23
CA ALA A 80 -15.23 0.76 10.51
C ALA A 80 -16.46 -0.15 10.77
N PRO A 81 -16.27 -1.41 11.20
CA PRO A 81 -17.38 -2.28 11.57
C PRO A 81 -18.24 -1.65 12.67
N SER A 82 -19.54 -1.96 12.67
CA SER A 82 -20.48 -1.45 13.67
C SER A 82 -20.02 -1.80 15.09
N GLY A 83 -20.10 -0.82 16.01
CA GLY A 83 -19.70 -1.01 17.41
C GLY A 83 -18.20 -0.86 17.69
N VAL A 84 -17.37 -0.61 16.67
CA VAL A 84 -15.94 -0.34 16.86
C VAL A 84 -15.69 1.18 16.90
N ASN A 85 -15.11 1.68 17.99
CA ASN A 85 -14.66 3.07 18.06
C ASN A 85 -13.47 3.29 17.10
N PRO A 86 -13.62 4.10 16.03
CA PRO A 86 -12.58 4.22 15.03
C PRO A 86 -11.40 5.01 15.58
N ARG A 87 -10.26 4.34 15.74
CA ARG A 87 -8.98 4.99 16.04
C ARG A 87 -8.41 5.77 14.84
N GLY A 88 -9.09 5.72 13.70
CA GLY A 88 -8.58 6.16 12.40
C GLY A 88 -7.48 5.22 11.91
N ILE A 89 -7.47 4.92 10.61
CA ILE A 89 -6.42 4.12 9.98
C ILE A 89 -5.67 5.03 9.03
N GLY A 90 -4.35 5.08 9.19
CA GLY A 90 -3.43 5.62 8.21
C GLY A 90 -2.93 4.49 7.32
N ILE A 91 -2.96 4.71 6.02
CA ILE A 91 -2.31 3.89 5.02
C ILE A 91 -0.85 4.34 4.95
N ILE A 92 0.07 3.38 5.01
CA ILE A 92 1.51 3.61 4.83
C ILE A 92 1.93 2.89 3.56
N GLY A 93 2.68 3.58 2.70
CA GLY A 93 3.00 3.08 1.38
C GLY A 93 4.09 3.89 0.69
N ASN A 94 4.48 3.42 -0.50
CA ASN A 94 5.22 4.26 -1.43
C ASN A 94 4.20 5.06 -2.21
N PHE A 95 4.28 6.39 -2.11
CA PHE A 95 3.39 7.29 -2.81
C PHE A 95 4.01 7.69 -4.14
N PHE A 96 3.16 7.91 -5.12
CA PHE A 96 3.55 8.34 -6.44
C PHE A 96 2.67 9.47 -6.91
N ASP A 97 3.31 10.48 -7.49
CA ASP A 97 2.66 11.53 -8.23
C ASP A 97 2.35 11.02 -9.64
N LEU A 98 1.22 11.46 -10.20
CA LEU A 98 0.76 11.08 -11.54
C LEU A 98 1.30 12.08 -12.56
N VAL A 99 2.25 11.66 -13.39
CA VAL A 99 2.83 12.50 -14.45
C VAL A 99 2.32 12.03 -15.81
N GLU A 100 1.67 12.93 -16.54
CA GLU A 100 1.09 12.64 -17.85
C GLU A 100 2.14 12.81 -18.96
N TYR A 101 2.34 11.77 -19.77
CA TYR A 101 3.19 11.77 -20.96
C TYR A 101 2.37 11.28 -22.16
N GLY A 102 1.75 12.23 -22.87
CA GLY A 102 0.83 11.89 -23.97
C GLY A 102 -0.42 11.19 -23.44
N ASN A 103 -0.63 9.93 -23.82
CA ASN A 103 -1.76 9.12 -23.35
C ASN A 103 -1.42 8.20 -22.17
N ASP A 104 -0.15 8.16 -21.75
CA ASP A 104 0.30 7.32 -20.66
C ASP A 104 0.44 8.14 -19.37
N ILE A 105 0.22 7.47 -18.24
CA ILE A 105 0.51 8.04 -16.93
C ILE A 105 1.71 7.31 -16.32
N VAL A 106 2.76 8.06 -16.04
CA VAL A 106 3.95 7.62 -15.35
C VAL A 106 3.81 7.92 -13.85
N LEU A 107 4.31 7.00 -13.02
CA LEU A 107 4.33 7.12 -11.57
C LEU A 107 5.71 7.57 -11.10
N GLU A 108 5.81 8.82 -10.64
CA GLU A 108 7.02 9.36 -10.03
C GLU A 108 6.95 9.28 -8.52
N LEU A 109 8.02 8.84 -7.86
CA LEU A 109 8.02 8.65 -6.41
C LEU A 109 7.85 9.99 -5.68
N SER A 110 6.87 10.03 -4.77
CA SER A 110 6.53 11.17 -3.94
C SER A 110 7.13 11.02 -2.54
N ASN A 111 7.34 12.15 -1.84
CA ASN A 111 7.85 12.18 -0.47
C ASN A 111 6.75 11.98 0.60
N VAL A 112 5.52 11.69 0.19
CA VAL A 112 4.44 11.37 1.12
C VAL A 112 4.68 9.97 1.69
N GLU A 113 4.64 9.83 3.01
CA GLU A 113 4.86 8.54 3.68
C GLU A 113 3.55 7.88 4.12
N GLN A 114 2.48 8.67 4.29
CA GLN A 114 1.21 8.19 4.80
C GLN A 114 0.02 9.05 4.36
N VAL A 115 -1.16 8.45 4.40
CA VAL A 115 -2.43 9.16 4.20
C VAL A 115 -3.52 8.55 5.09
N ASP A 116 -4.50 9.34 5.52
CA ASP A 116 -5.70 8.79 6.17
C ASP A 116 -6.45 7.89 5.18
N ILE A 117 -6.92 6.73 5.61
CA ILE A 117 -7.75 5.82 4.81
C ILE A 117 -8.99 6.53 4.24
N LYS A 118 -9.46 7.60 4.89
CA LYS A 118 -10.57 8.43 4.39
C LYS A 118 -10.27 9.15 3.07
N CYS A 119 -8.99 9.31 2.72
CA CYS A 119 -8.57 9.88 1.44
C CYS A 119 -8.62 8.86 0.29
N TYR A 120 -8.99 7.60 0.56
CA TYR A 120 -9.15 6.59 -0.46
C TYR A 120 -10.20 6.98 -1.51
N LEU A 121 -9.88 6.75 -2.79
CA LEU A 121 -10.81 6.88 -3.90
C LEU A 121 -11.14 5.53 -4.54
N SER A 122 -10.11 4.77 -4.96
CA SER A 122 -10.31 3.54 -5.72
C SER A 122 -9.10 2.62 -5.66
N HIS A 123 -9.28 1.33 -5.93
CA HIS A 123 -8.17 0.43 -6.25
C HIS A 123 -7.80 0.59 -7.71
N LEU A 124 -6.51 0.50 -7.97
CA LEU A 124 -5.95 0.48 -9.30
C LEU A 124 -5.39 -0.90 -9.60
N LYS A 125 -5.46 -1.26 -10.88
CA LYS A 125 -4.67 -2.34 -11.45
C LYS A 125 -3.20 -2.08 -11.14
N LYS A 126 -2.40 -3.13 -11.01
CA LYS A 126 -0.96 -2.98 -10.85
C LYS A 126 -0.36 -2.25 -12.08
N PRO A 127 0.49 -1.23 -11.90
CA PRO A 127 1.20 -0.58 -13.00
C PRO A 127 2.18 -1.56 -13.66
N SER A 128 2.41 -1.33 -14.95
CA SER A 128 3.46 -1.99 -15.72
C SER A 128 4.83 -1.41 -15.36
N ILE A 129 5.89 -2.19 -15.59
CA ILE A 129 7.27 -1.76 -15.38
C ILE A 129 8.03 -1.93 -16.69
N GLU A 130 8.58 -0.84 -17.20
CA GLU A 130 9.44 -0.85 -18.37
C GLU A 130 10.62 0.09 -18.13
N SER A 131 11.84 -0.40 -18.33
CA SER A 131 13.06 0.39 -18.11
C SER A 131 13.13 1.05 -16.72
N MET A 132 12.66 0.35 -15.68
CA MET A 132 12.53 0.85 -14.29
C MET A 132 11.50 1.97 -14.06
N ILE A 133 10.70 2.30 -15.08
CA ILE A 133 9.62 3.27 -14.99
C ILE A 133 8.32 2.51 -14.74
N LEU A 134 7.55 3.00 -13.76
CA LEU A 134 6.20 2.52 -13.48
C LEU A 134 5.21 3.33 -14.30
N TYR A 135 4.35 2.67 -15.07
CA TYR A 135 3.33 3.35 -15.87
C TYR A 135 2.00 2.60 -15.88
N TYR A 136 0.93 3.36 -16.10
CA TYR A 136 -0.40 2.84 -16.31
C TYR A 136 -0.76 2.80 -17.79
N SER A 137 -1.41 1.71 -18.19
CA SER A 137 -2.00 1.60 -19.53
C SER A 137 -3.11 2.63 -19.73
N SER A 138 -3.43 2.92 -20.99
CA SER A 138 -4.47 3.88 -21.37
C SER A 138 -5.80 3.63 -20.66
N ASP A 139 -6.27 2.38 -20.57
CA ASP A 139 -7.52 2.05 -19.83
C ASP A 139 -7.50 2.51 -18.36
N THR A 140 -6.34 2.41 -17.69
CA THR A 140 -6.21 2.84 -16.30
C THR A 140 -6.01 4.34 -16.20
N ALA A 141 -5.34 4.96 -17.17
CA ALA A 141 -5.23 6.40 -17.26
C ALA A 141 -6.60 7.07 -17.47
N GLU A 142 -7.41 6.57 -18.41
CA GLU A 142 -8.80 7.00 -18.63
C GLU A 142 -9.64 6.84 -17.37
N TYR A 143 -9.51 5.71 -16.68
CA TYR A 143 -10.18 5.49 -15.41
C TYR A 143 -9.79 6.53 -14.35
N ILE A 144 -8.49 6.80 -14.18
CA ILE A 144 -8.00 7.81 -13.24
C ILE A 144 -8.55 9.20 -13.61
N GLN A 145 -8.55 9.57 -14.89
CA GLN A 145 -9.08 10.84 -15.38
C GLN A 145 -10.57 10.99 -15.08
N SER A 146 -11.37 9.92 -15.18
CA SER A 146 -12.80 9.95 -14.84
C SER A 146 -13.09 10.24 -13.35
N LEU A 147 -12.08 10.05 -12.49
CA LEU A 147 -12.17 10.27 -11.05
C LEU A 147 -11.54 11.61 -10.61
N LYS A 148 -10.80 12.30 -11.50
CA LYS A 148 -10.18 13.60 -11.22
C LYS A 148 -11.22 14.67 -10.98
#